data_AF-A0A7S4FPL5-F1
#
_entry.id   AF-A0A7S4FPL5-F1
#
_cell.length_a   1.000
_cell.length_b   1.000
_cell.length_c   1.000
_cell.angle_alpha   90.00
_cell.angle_beta   90.00
_cell.angle_gamma   90.00
#
_symmetry.space_group_name_H-M   'P 1'
#
loop_
_entity.id
_entity.type
_entity.pdbx_description
1 polymer ?
#
loop_
_entity_poly.entity_id
_entity_poly.type
_entity_poly.pdbx_seq_one_letter_code
_entity_poly.pdbx_strand_id
1 'polypeptide(L)'
;PAPSALARPVACPCGPRLAPACSSPAPRPRLAMSNVPPWLQKDPWTGIGKESVWGFSPALDLLDVASTDSLQNAEEIQILLTGASDCRHLLKTLAKSRRHTTKPIKFILHEPNLRTHARHLMFLQFLMELDIEDDLDEKTFQLLELLGNCKLRADTQTWLRSAAQKIAKFLSDGEGLLAKCVDTTPMKARERDWIEEQVQWWKSDKVSFDIDTAWDQRMRLDLAERYDARKNMIDWDYHMGLGDLGPLVKFQEYRYFRNTAIAYDKDLIDPAKDGKAVYEHVNRSLLHFDRKGKAYYAGDIKNGPFACFGVETPNRKIIIKQHDGYRFGAGVCALHNVRAWLYEWLTGREWVWQEHVFQWDKTEEKMAEIRAKNKAANPMTAAPPLAFTAQLCTLELETMVRRWVREEARVHVAYVGVMAGTYVQPWLLQRVHDRGQLVMETAKFVLELNDEQRDAYVAKLREKAEEGGWVPDAFGQKVTHLAQLQEKQEAGQKKEQFEGRRKRMTHPNCLVYSRPAATKTDAELKQFEADVAEKKRREEEEAEKERKERAAAFEQSEKERLARDAERRKKEEAEAEAEAE
;
A
#
# COMPACT_ATOMS: atom_id res chain seq x y z
N PRO A 1 -31.69 53.23 62.32
CA PRO A 1 -30.53 54.15 62.42
C PRO A 1 -29.43 53.51 63.28
N ALA A 2 -28.15 53.64 62.90
CA ALA A 2 -26.98 52.93 63.46
C ALA A 2 -27.04 51.37 63.32
N PRO A 3 -25.93 50.61 63.52
CA PRO A 3 -24.50 50.98 63.61
C PRO A 3 -23.85 51.00 62.18
N SER A 4 -22.55 50.75 61.87
CA SER A 4 -21.33 50.29 62.59
C SER A 4 -20.02 50.78 61.90
N ALA A 5 -18.85 50.20 62.29
CA ALA A 5 -17.51 50.40 61.72
C ALA A 5 -16.77 49.02 61.61
N LEU A 6 -15.50 48.81 61.21
CA LEU A 6 -14.31 49.63 60.90
C LEU A 6 -13.40 48.84 59.88
N ALA A 7 -12.12 49.19 59.64
CA ALA A 7 -11.38 48.79 58.41
C ALA A 7 -9.90 48.33 58.53
N ARG A 8 -9.44 47.55 57.50
CA ARG A 8 -8.07 47.29 56.97
C ARG A 8 -6.92 46.72 57.87
N PRO A 9 -6.09 45.84 57.27
CA PRO A 9 -4.61 45.96 57.33
C PRO A 9 -3.91 45.84 55.94
N VAL A 10 -2.56 45.87 55.90
CA VAL A 10 -1.71 45.97 54.68
C VAL A 10 -0.35 45.23 54.86
N ALA A 11 0.35 44.92 53.74
CA ALA A 11 1.80 44.57 53.61
C ALA A 11 2.20 43.08 53.78
N CYS A 12 3.32 42.53 53.25
CA CYS A 12 4.44 43.10 52.45
C CYS A 12 5.10 42.02 51.49
N PRO A 13 6.36 42.10 50.95
CA PRO A 13 6.57 41.98 49.48
C PRO A 13 7.62 40.95 48.97
N CYS A 14 7.69 40.73 47.65
CA CYS A 14 8.95 40.46 46.92
C CYS A 14 8.82 40.70 45.39
N GLY A 15 9.95 40.85 44.70
CA GLY A 15 10.05 41.26 43.28
C GLY A 15 10.08 40.10 42.26
N PRO A 16 10.33 40.41 40.97
CA PRO A 16 10.08 39.49 39.86
C PRO A 16 11.08 38.32 39.77
N ARG A 17 10.59 37.17 39.31
CA ARG A 17 11.42 36.07 38.78
C ARG A 17 10.98 35.67 37.39
N LEU A 18 11.95 35.24 36.60
CA LEU A 18 11.81 34.86 35.19
C LEU A 18 10.80 33.72 34.99
N ALA A 19 10.19 33.67 33.80
CA ALA A 19 9.28 32.60 33.43
C ALA A 19 9.98 31.22 33.51
N PRO A 20 9.36 30.20 34.12
CA PRO A 20 9.89 28.84 34.05
C PRO A 20 9.80 28.36 32.60
N ALA A 21 10.94 28.01 32.02
CA ALA A 21 10.99 27.45 30.67
C ALA A 21 10.08 26.21 30.59
N CYS A 22 9.17 26.19 29.62
CA CYS A 22 8.22 25.09 29.47
C CYS A 22 9.00 23.82 29.11
N SER A 23 9.13 22.90 30.07
CA SER A 23 9.85 21.64 29.92
C SER A 23 9.12 20.74 28.92
N SER A 24 9.53 20.86 27.65
CA SER A 24 8.95 20.09 26.55
C SER A 24 8.98 18.59 26.89
N PRO A 25 7.84 17.88 26.84
CA PRO A 25 7.80 16.47 27.17
C PRO A 25 8.70 15.71 26.19
N ALA A 26 9.64 14.92 26.72
CA ALA A 26 10.66 14.25 25.93
C ALA A 26 10.06 13.46 24.75
N PRO A 27 10.68 13.50 23.55
CA PRO A 27 10.15 12.86 22.37
C PRO A 27 10.07 11.35 22.58
N ARG A 28 8.85 10.84 22.74
CA ARG A 28 8.56 9.40 22.77
C ARG A 28 9.04 8.77 21.46
N PRO A 29 9.49 7.49 21.47
CA PRO A 29 10.14 6.87 20.32
C PRO A 29 9.31 7.02 19.05
N ARG A 30 9.92 7.60 18.01
CA ARG A 30 9.33 7.61 16.66
C ARG A 30 9.17 6.16 16.23
N LEU A 31 7.98 5.78 15.75
CA LEU A 31 7.82 4.57 14.95
C LEU A 31 8.83 4.64 13.80
N ALA A 32 9.71 3.65 13.71
CA ALA A 32 10.93 3.77 12.94
C ALA A 32 10.62 3.73 11.44
N MET A 33 10.81 4.86 10.75
CA MET A 33 10.74 4.95 9.28
C MET A 33 12.02 4.39 8.61
N SER A 34 12.84 3.64 9.36
CA SER A 34 14.05 2.92 8.91
C SER A 34 13.77 1.91 7.80
N ASN A 35 12.52 1.45 7.69
CA ASN A 35 12.10 0.35 6.83
C ASN A 35 11.67 0.82 5.42
N VAL A 36 12.12 2.02 5.04
CA VAL A 36 11.84 2.68 3.75
C VAL A 36 13.18 3.20 3.20
N PRO A 37 13.48 3.13 1.89
CA PRO A 37 14.72 3.71 1.34
C PRO A 37 14.80 5.23 1.59
N PRO A 38 15.99 5.83 1.87
CA PRO A 38 16.07 7.24 2.28
C PRO A 38 15.43 8.26 1.31
N TRP A 39 15.49 8.00 0.00
CA TRP A 39 14.82 8.83 -1.03
C TRP A 39 13.30 8.67 -1.10
N LEU A 40 12.76 7.66 -0.42
CA LEU A 40 11.33 7.41 -0.20
C LEU A 40 10.91 7.74 1.25
N GLN A 41 11.88 7.98 2.17
CA GLN A 41 11.68 8.64 3.48
C GLN A 41 11.55 10.17 3.34
N LYS A 42 10.94 10.68 2.25
CA LYS A 42 10.68 12.11 2.09
C LYS A 42 9.73 12.62 3.19
N ASP A 43 9.70 13.94 3.35
CA ASP A 43 8.85 14.64 4.30
C ASP A 43 7.39 14.13 4.23
N PRO A 44 6.71 13.75 5.33
CA PRO A 44 5.35 13.16 5.35
C PRO A 44 4.22 13.98 4.68
N TRP A 45 4.54 15.12 4.08
CA TRP A 45 3.63 15.99 3.34
C TRP A 45 3.66 15.79 1.82
N THR A 46 4.52 14.90 1.30
CA THR A 46 4.56 14.49 -0.12
C THR A 46 3.21 14.00 -0.65
N GLY A 47 3.08 13.95 -1.98
CA GLY A 47 1.88 13.46 -2.66
C GLY A 47 1.51 12.02 -2.34
N ILE A 48 2.47 11.09 -2.30
CA ILE A 48 2.27 9.69 -1.87
C ILE A 48 1.73 9.62 -0.43
N GLY A 49 2.08 10.60 0.41
CA GLY A 49 1.72 10.61 1.82
C GLY A 49 2.56 9.66 2.66
N LYS A 50 2.17 9.52 3.93
CA LYS A 50 2.95 8.84 4.96
C LYS A 50 2.66 7.34 5.04
N GLU A 51 1.46 6.92 4.67
CA GLU A 51 0.97 5.56 4.87
C GLU A 51 0.25 5.06 3.61
N SER A 52 0.67 3.90 3.09
CA SER A 52 0.09 3.31 1.90
C SER A 52 -1.32 2.78 2.20
N VAL A 53 -2.32 3.30 1.48
CA VAL A 53 -3.74 2.94 1.58
C VAL A 53 -4.23 2.05 0.42
N TRP A 54 -3.36 1.89 -0.57
CA TRP A 54 -3.36 0.97 -1.70
C TRP A 54 -1.90 0.72 -2.13
N GLY A 55 -1.66 -0.26 -3.01
CA GLY A 55 -0.35 -0.54 -3.60
C GLY A 55 -0.13 0.06 -5.00
N PHE A 56 0.99 -0.31 -5.62
CA PHE A 56 1.55 0.33 -6.82
C PHE A 56 1.83 -0.69 -7.94
N SER A 57 1.03 -1.75 -8.00
CA SER A 57 1.13 -2.82 -9.00
C SER A 57 -0.24 -3.47 -9.26
N PRO A 58 -0.46 -4.07 -10.45
CA PRO A 58 -1.66 -4.84 -10.74
C PRO A 58 -1.86 -5.99 -9.74
N ALA A 59 -3.13 -6.30 -9.47
CA ALA A 59 -3.51 -7.51 -8.75
C ALA A 59 -2.84 -8.74 -9.41
N LEU A 60 -2.09 -9.50 -8.62
CA LEU A 60 -1.53 -10.80 -9.01
C LEU A 60 -2.43 -11.93 -8.49
N ASP A 61 -2.51 -13.01 -9.26
CA ASP A 61 -3.00 -14.30 -8.77
C ASP A 61 -1.77 -15.04 -8.27
N LEU A 62 -1.59 -15.16 -6.95
CA LEU A 62 -0.36 -15.67 -6.36
C LEU A 62 -0.23 -17.19 -6.48
N LEU A 63 -1.30 -17.90 -6.85
CA LEU A 63 -1.24 -19.32 -7.18
C LEU A 63 -0.75 -19.55 -8.62
N ASP A 64 -1.07 -18.63 -9.54
CA ASP A 64 -0.53 -18.61 -10.92
C ASP A 64 0.98 -18.30 -10.93
N VAL A 65 1.47 -17.52 -9.96
CA VAL A 65 2.91 -17.27 -9.74
C VAL A 65 3.62 -18.48 -9.13
N ALA A 66 2.93 -19.31 -8.34
CA ALA A 66 3.55 -20.39 -7.58
C ALA A 66 3.97 -21.56 -8.46
N SER A 67 5.09 -22.21 -8.13
CA SER A 67 5.48 -23.45 -8.80
C SER A 67 4.44 -24.54 -8.56
N THR A 68 3.94 -25.16 -9.63
CA THR A 68 2.94 -26.24 -9.59
C THR A 68 3.39 -27.40 -8.69
N ASP A 69 4.68 -27.74 -8.73
CA ASP A 69 5.32 -28.72 -7.84
C ASP A 69 5.15 -28.40 -6.36
N SER A 70 5.24 -27.12 -5.98
CA SER A 70 5.11 -26.68 -4.60
C SER A 70 3.65 -26.76 -4.13
N LEU A 71 2.69 -26.47 -5.01
CA LEU A 71 1.27 -26.51 -4.69
C LEU A 71 0.72 -27.94 -4.57
N GLN A 72 1.13 -28.86 -5.46
CA GLN A 72 0.60 -30.23 -5.51
C GLN A 72 0.95 -31.05 -4.25
N ASN A 73 2.14 -30.84 -3.69
CA ASN A 73 2.64 -31.58 -2.53
C ASN A 73 2.22 -30.95 -1.17
N ALA A 74 1.56 -29.79 -1.18
CA ALA A 74 1.15 -29.10 0.03
C ALA A 74 -0.13 -29.71 0.66
N GLU A 75 -0.22 -29.76 1.99
CA GLU A 75 -1.49 -29.99 2.69
C GLU A 75 -2.31 -28.69 2.79
N GLU A 76 -1.65 -27.59 3.16
CA GLU A 76 -2.17 -26.21 3.16
C GLU A 76 -1.19 -25.29 2.39
N ILE A 77 -1.72 -24.45 1.51
CA ILE A 77 -0.92 -23.49 0.74
C ILE A 77 -0.80 -22.18 1.51
N GLN A 78 0.33 -22.00 2.18
CA GLN A 78 0.66 -20.76 2.91
C GLN A 78 1.20 -19.67 1.96
N ILE A 79 0.63 -18.48 1.98
CA ILE A 79 1.00 -17.30 1.18
C ILE A 79 1.22 -16.11 2.10
N LEU A 80 2.43 -15.54 2.13
CA LEU A 80 2.73 -14.31 2.87
C LEU A 80 2.46 -13.08 1.99
N LEU A 81 1.69 -12.13 2.50
CA LEU A 81 1.59 -10.76 2.02
C LEU A 81 2.22 -9.83 3.07
N THR A 82 3.33 -9.17 2.75
CA THR A 82 3.93 -8.13 3.60
C THR A 82 3.96 -6.77 2.90
N GLY A 83 3.23 -5.79 3.44
CA GLY A 83 3.12 -4.45 2.85
C GLY A 83 2.22 -4.35 1.61
N ALA A 84 1.30 -5.30 1.41
CA ALA A 84 0.43 -5.35 0.23
C ALA A 84 -0.49 -4.12 0.13
N SER A 85 -0.77 -3.45 1.25
CA SER A 85 -1.46 -2.16 1.37
C SER A 85 -2.98 -2.17 1.05
N ASP A 86 -3.46 -3.19 0.33
CA ASP A 86 -4.88 -3.44 0.06
C ASP A 86 -5.14 -4.94 -0.24
N CYS A 87 -6.41 -5.28 -0.48
CA CYS A 87 -6.86 -6.65 -0.67
C CYS A 87 -6.58 -7.27 -2.06
N ARG A 88 -5.98 -6.55 -3.02
CA ARG A 88 -6.04 -6.92 -4.45
C ARG A 88 -5.48 -8.31 -4.78
N HIS A 89 -4.35 -8.67 -4.16
CA HIS A 89 -3.72 -9.98 -4.36
C HIS A 89 -4.55 -11.09 -3.70
N LEU A 90 -5.05 -10.86 -2.49
CA LEU A 90 -5.91 -11.80 -1.76
C LEU A 90 -7.22 -12.04 -2.54
N LEU A 91 -7.89 -10.98 -3.01
CA LEU A 91 -9.14 -11.07 -3.78
C LEU A 91 -8.95 -11.86 -5.07
N LYS A 92 -7.97 -11.47 -5.92
CA LYS A 92 -7.72 -12.14 -7.21
C LYS A 92 -7.31 -13.60 -7.01
N THR A 93 -6.49 -13.90 -5.99
CA THR A 93 -6.05 -15.26 -5.69
C THR A 93 -7.18 -16.13 -5.11
N LEU A 94 -8.01 -15.61 -4.19
CA LEU A 94 -9.17 -16.34 -3.66
C LEU A 94 -10.19 -16.65 -4.75
N ALA A 95 -10.53 -15.67 -5.58
CA ALA A 95 -11.45 -15.84 -6.70
C ALA A 95 -10.98 -16.93 -7.67
N LYS A 96 -9.69 -16.91 -8.05
CA LYS A 96 -9.10 -17.85 -9.01
C LYS A 96 -8.64 -19.17 -8.42
N SER A 97 -8.61 -19.31 -7.09
CA SER A 97 -8.03 -20.44 -6.37
C SER A 97 -8.39 -21.83 -6.92
N ARG A 98 -9.67 -22.03 -7.23
CA ARG A 98 -10.23 -23.30 -7.72
C ARG A 98 -9.72 -23.73 -9.10
N ARG A 99 -9.07 -22.83 -9.85
CA ARG A 99 -8.37 -23.14 -11.11
C ARG A 99 -7.06 -23.89 -10.88
N HIS A 100 -6.46 -23.70 -9.71
CA HIS A 100 -5.10 -24.14 -9.38
C HIS A 100 -5.07 -25.27 -8.35
N THR A 101 -5.99 -25.26 -7.38
CA THR A 101 -5.92 -26.14 -6.22
C THR A 101 -7.27 -26.44 -5.56
N THR A 102 -7.31 -27.58 -4.85
CA THR A 102 -8.37 -27.98 -3.92
C THR A 102 -7.90 -27.98 -2.45
N LYS A 103 -6.64 -27.62 -2.19
CA LYS A 103 -6.05 -27.53 -0.85
C LYS A 103 -6.44 -26.21 -0.15
N PRO A 104 -6.62 -26.17 1.18
CA PRO A 104 -6.84 -24.92 1.91
C PRO A 104 -5.72 -23.90 1.69
N ILE A 105 -6.06 -22.61 1.75
CA ILE A 105 -5.11 -21.50 1.56
C ILE A 105 -4.99 -20.66 2.83
N LYS A 106 -3.77 -20.46 3.33
CA LYS A 106 -3.49 -19.58 4.47
C LYS A 106 -2.76 -18.33 4.03
N PHE A 107 -3.48 -17.23 3.96
CA PHE A 107 -2.91 -15.91 3.78
C PHE A 107 -2.34 -15.43 5.12
N ILE A 108 -1.03 -15.22 5.18
CA ILE A 108 -0.35 -14.59 6.30
C ILE A 108 -0.23 -13.11 5.95
N LEU A 109 -0.95 -12.26 6.67
CA LEU A 109 -1.13 -10.85 6.36
C LEU A 109 -0.34 -9.98 7.34
N HIS A 110 0.75 -9.38 6.86
CA HIS A 110 1.51 -8.37 7.58
C HIS A 110 1.44 -7.02 6.87
N GLU A 111 1.19 -5.97 7.63
CA GLU A 111 1.32 -4.60 7.18
C GLU A 111 2.14 -3.81 8.20
N PRO A 112 3.00 -2.85 7.80
CA PRO A 112 3.74 -1.99 8.73
C PRO A 112 2.83 -1.01 9.51
N ASN A 113 1.51 -1.19 9.44
CA ASN A 113 0.48 -0.29 9.93
C ASN A 113 -0.78 -1.09 10.32
N LEU A 114 -1.34 -0.84 11.51
CA LEU A 114 -2.57 -1.48 11.97
C LEU A 114 -3.83 -0.95 11.26
N ARG A 115 -3.80 0.26 10.66
CA ARG A 115 -4.94 0.77 9.85
C ARG A 115 -5.18 -0.10 8.62
N THR A 116 -4.12 -0.59 7.99
CA THR A 116 -4.23 -1.47 6.83
C THR A 116 -4.77 -2.85 7.24
N HIS A 117 -4.42 -3.37 8.42
CA HIS A 117 -5.07 -4.56 8.98
C HIS A 117 -6.58 -4.35 9.22
N ALA A 118 -7.00 -3.16 9.67
CA ALA A 118 -8.43 -2.81 9.77
C ALA A 118 -9.12 -2.79 8.39
N ARG A 119 -8.45 -2.26 7.35
CA ARG A 119 -8.95 -2.31 5.95
C ARG A 119 -9.03 -3.75 5.44
N HIS A 120 -8.08 -4.63 5.77
CA HIS A 120 -8.14 -6.05 5.43
C HIS A 120 -9.36 -6.73 6.07
N LEU A 121 -9.66 -6.48 7.34
CA LEU A 121 -10.90 -6.95 7.99
C LEU A 121 -12.16 -6.43 7.27
N MET A 122 -12.16 -5.19 6.81
CA MET A 122 -13.27 -4.62 6.03
C MET A 122 -13.47 -5.34 4.69
N PHE A 123 -12.42 -5.58 3.91
CA PHE A 123 -12.55 -6.30 2.63
C PHE A 123 -12.89 -7.78 2.82
N LEU A 124 -12.41 -8.42 3.88
CA LEU A 124 -12.81 -9.78 4.23
C LEU A 124 -14.29 -9.83 4.67
N GLN A 125 -14.76 -8.86 5.45
CA GLN A 125 -16.17 -8.74 5.84
C GLN A 125 -17.07 -8.54 4.61
N PHE A 126 -16.61 -7.77 3.62
CA PHE A 126 -17.29 -7.60 2.33
C PHE A 126 -17.41 -8.93 1.56
N LEU A 127 -16.30 -9.66 1.38
CA LEU A 127 -16.29 -10.91 0.62
C LEU A 127 -17.06 -12.05 1.30
N MET A 128 -17.15 -12.05 2.63
CA MET A 128 -17.91 -13.02 3.41
C MET A 128 -19.40 -12.66 3.54
N GLU A 129 -19.80 -11.42 3.22
CA GLU A 129 -21.20 -10.96 3.17
C GLU A 129 -21.80 -11.00 1.75
N LEU A 130 -20.98 -11.20 0.72
CA LEU A 130 -21.43 -11.22 -0.67
C LEU A 130 -22.26 -12.47 -0.94
N ASP A 131 -23.46 -12.29 -1.48
CA ASP A 131 -24.39 -13.38 -1.78
C ASP A 131 -24.54 -13.61 -3.30
N ILE A 132 -25.19 -14.71 -3.68
CA ILE A 132 -25.51 -15.07 -5.06
C ILE A 132 -26.69 -14.25 -5.63
N GLU A 133 -27.52 -13.66 -4.78
CA GLU A 133 -28.67 -12.83 -5.14
C GLU A 133 -28.34 -11.33 -5.27
N ASP A 134 -27.13 -10.91 -4.92
CA ASP A 134 -26.68 -9.52 -4.99
C ASP A 134 -26.61 -8.95 -6.42
N ASP A 135 -26.88 -7.65 -6.59
CA ASP A 135 -26.45 -6.92 -7.79
C ASP A 135 -24.92 -6.81 -7.79
N LEU A 136 -24.29 -7.72 -8.55
CA LEU A 136 -22.85 -7.81 -8.69
C LEU A 136 -22.21 -6.55 -9.29
N ASP A 137 -22.92 -5.77 -10.13
CA ASP A 137 -22.37 -4.50 -10.64
C ASP A 137 -22.35 -3.45 -9.51
N GLU A 138 -23.41 -3.36 -8.74
CA GLU A 138 -23.50 -2.43 -7.61
C GLU A 138 -22.51 -2.79 -6.49
N LYS A 139 -22.36 -4.08 -6.16
CA LYS A 139 -21.31 -4.57 -5.26
C LYS A 139 -19.90 -4.31 -5.79
N THR A 140 -19.69 -4.40 -7.10
CA THR A 140 -18.40 -4.03 -7.71
C THR A 140 -18.10 -2.55 -7.51
N PHE A 141 -19.05 -1.64 -7.77
CA PHE A 141 -18.89 -0.20 -7.47
C PHE A 141 -18.65 0.06 -5.98
N GLN A 142 -19.38 -0.62 -5.09
CA GLN A 142 -19.22 -0.50 -3.64
C GLN A 142 -17.80 -0.88 -3.17
N LEU A 143 -17.21 -1.96 -3.71
CA LEU A 143 -15.82 -2.35 -3.41
C LEU A 143 -14.82 -1.31 -3.91
N LEU A 144 -14.99 -0.80 -5.12
CA LEU A 144 -14.11 0.23 -5.71
C LEU A 144 -14.15 1.55 -4.92
N GLU A 145 -15.33 1.95 -4.45
CA GLU A 145 -15.51 3.10 -3.54
C GLU A 145 -14.73 2.92 -2.22
N LEU A 146 -14.88 1.77 -1.56
CA LEU A 146 -14.21 1.44 -0.30
C LEU A 146 -12.68 1.38 -0.44
N LEU A 147 -12.18 0.91 -1.60
CA LEU A 147 -10.77 0.93 -1.96
C LEU A 147 -10.25 2.36 -2.13
N GLY A 148 -10.87 3.13 -3.03
CA GLY A 148 -10.19 4.22 -3.73
C GLY A 148 -10.77 5.62 -3.54
N ASN A 149 -12.02 5.74 -3.09
CA ASN A 149 -12.68 7.03 -3.00
C ASN A 149 -12.68 7.53 -1.56
N CYS A 150 -12.24 8.77 -1.33
CA CYS A 150 -12.34 9.41 -0.02
C CYS A 150 -13.76 9.90 0.30
N LYS A 151 -14.69 9.84 -0.68
CA LYS A 151 -16.13 10.10 -0.52
C LYS A 151 -16.96 8.93 -1.09
N LEU A 152 -18.07 8.63 -0.44
CA LEU A 152 -18.91 7.44 -0.62
C LEU A 152 -20.37 7.83 -0.90
N ARG A 153 -21.09 6.95 -1.59
CA ARG A 153 -22.56 7.01 -1.68
C ARG A 153 -23.24 6.54 -0.38
N ALA A 154 -24.51 6.88 -0.19
CA ALA A 154 -25.30 6.56 1.00
C ALA A 154 -25.30 5.06 1.36
N ASP A 155 -25.45 4.19 0.37
CA ASP A 155 -25.48 2.73 0.56
C ASP A 155 -24.12 2.19 1.00
N THR A 156 -23.03 2.66 0.37
CA THR A 156 -21.65 2.29 0.73
C THR A 156 -21.28 2.77 2.14
N GLN A 157 -21.70 3.97 2.53
CA GLN A 157 -21.52 4.48 3.90
C GLN A 157 -22.36 3.69 4.93
N THR A 158 -23.58 3.29 4.56
CA THR A 158 -24.45 2.47 5.41
C THR A 158 -23.89 1.07 5.61
N TRP A 159 -23.39 0.45 4.53
CA TRP A 159 -22.66 -0.82 4.62
C TRP A 159 -21.40 -0.68 5.48
N LEU A 160 -20.58 0.37 5.28
CA LEU A 160 -19.36 0.60 6.07
C LEU A 160 -19.66 0.71 7.58
N ARG A 161 -20.74 1.40 7.97
CA ARG A 161 -21.20 1.45 9.37
C ARG A 161 -21.59 0.05 9.90
N SER A 162 -22.27 -0.76 9.09
CA SER A 162 -22.67 -2.13 9.46
C SER A 162 -21.46 -3.06 9.59
N ALA A 163 -20.54 -3.04 8.63
CA ALA A 163 -19.29 -3.77 8.67
C ALA A 163 -18.46 -3.39 9.90
N ALA A 164 -18.35 -2.10 10.24
CA ALA A 164 -17.65 -1.64 11.43
C ALA A 164 -18.27 -2.15 12.75
N GLN A 165 -19.59 -2.40 12.79
CA GLN A 165 -20.22 -3.04 13.96
C GLN A 165 -19.84 -4.53 14.06
N LYS A 166 -19.87 -5.25 12.93
CA LYS A 166 -19.55 -6.69 12.86
C LYS A 166 -18.06 -6.97 13.13
N ILE A 167 -17.16 -6.14 12.58
CA ILE A 167 -15.71 -6.22 12.80
C ILE A 167 -15.37 -5.93 14.27
N ALA A 168 -16.02 -4.94 14.90
CA ALA A 168 -15.86 -4.69 16.33
C ALA A 168 -16.28 -5.93 17.15
N LYS A 169 -17.47 -6.50 16.88
CA LYS A 169 -17.92 -7.72 17.57
C LYS A 169 -16.96 -8.90 17.38
N PHE A 170 -16.40 -9.08 16.18
CA PHE A 170 -15.38 -10.09 15.93
C PHE A 170 -14.12 -9.90 16.79
N LEU A 171 -13.65 -8.66 16.97
CA LEU A 171 -12.45 -8.36 17.74
C LEU A 171 -12.65 -8.47 19.26
N SER A 172 -13.84 -8.12 19.76
CA SER A 172 -14.17 -8.18 21.19
C SER A 172 -14.62 -9.59 21.63
N ASP A 173 -15.53 -10.22 20.88
CA ASP A 173 -16.23 -11.45 21.30
C ASP A 173 -15.75 -12.71 20.55
N GLY A 174 -14.96 -12.56 19.47
CA GLY A 174 -14.57 -13.68 18.61
C GLY A 174 -15.69 -14.20 17.71
N GLU A 175 -16.80 -13.46 17.55
CA GLU A 175 -18.00 -13.90 16.84
C GLU A 175 -18.09 -13.40 15.38
N GLY A 176 -19.02 -13.98 14.61
CA GLY A 176 -19.44 -13.48 13.30
C GLY A 176 -18.85 -14.23 12.11
N LEU A 177 -18.87 -13.60 10.92
CA LEU A 177 -18.41 -14.22 9.68
C LEU A 177 -16.88 -14.33 9.61
N LEU A 178 -16.16 -13.33 10.13
CA LEU A 178 -14.70 -13.30 10.16
C LEU A 178 -14.11 -14.41 11.06
N ALA A 179 -14.82 -14.81 12.12
CA ALA A 179 -14.42 -15.93 12.97
C ALA A 179 -14.28 -17.28 12.24
N LYS A 180 -14.84 -17.40 11.03
CA LYS A 180 -14.71 -18.58 10.17
C LYS A 180 -13.45 -18.61 9.31
N CYS A 181 -12.75 -17.48 9.16
CA CYS A 181 -11.70 -17.30 8.16
C CYS A 181 -10.58 -16.32 8.56
N VAL A 182 -10.57 -15.76 9.77
CA VAL A 182 -9.56 -14.80 10.24
C VAL A 182 -8.95 -15.26 11.55
N ASP A 183 -7.62 -15.38 11.58
CA ASP A 183 -6.85 -15.62 12.79
C ASP A 183 -6.17 -14.32 13.23
N THR A 184 -6.35 -13.95 14.51
CA THR A 184 -5.69 -12.78 15.13
C THR A 184 -4.79 -13.17 16.30
N THR A 185 -4.56 -14.46 16.51
CA THR A 185 -3.72 -15.03 17.59
C THR A 185 -2.28 -14.51 17.58
N PRO A 186 -1.60 -14.32 16.43
CA PRO A 186 -0.24 -13.76 16.41
C PRO A 186 -0.14 -12.28 16.78
N MET A 187 -1.28 -11.56 16.80
CA MET A 187 -1.31 -10.15 17.21
C MET A 187 -1.22 -10.01 18.73
N LYS A 188 -0.58 -8.95 19.19
CA LYS A 188 -0.61 -8.55 20.60
C LYS A 188 -2.01 -8.03 20.93
N ALA A 189 -2.49 -8.25 22.17
CA ALA A 189 -3.83 -7.76 22.58
C ALA A 189 -4.01 -6.28 22.26
N ARG A 190 -3.06 -5.44 22.69
CA ARG A 190 -3.00 -4.00 22.39
C ARG A 190 -3.01 -3.63 20.90
N GLU A 191 -2.62 -4.52 19.99
CA GLU A 191 -2.76 -4.29 18.54
C GLU A 191 -4.21 -4.52 18.08
N ARG A 192 -4.89 -5.55 18.62
CA ARG A 192 -6.33 -5.80 18.40
C ARG A 192 -7.19 -4.70 19.02
N ASP A 193 -6.95 -4.34 20.29
CA ASP A 193 -7.63 -3.25 20.99
C ASP A 193 -7.58 -1.93 20.19
N TRP A 194 -6.43 -1.68 19.54
CA TRP A 194 -6.20 -0.48 18.75
C TRP A 194 -6.88 -0.53 17.38
N ILE A 195 -6.93 -1.70 16.73
CA ILE A 195 -7.74 -1.88 15.51
C ILE A 195 -9.22 -1.67 15.84
N GLU A 196 -9.70 -2.21 16.96
CA GLU A 196 -11.08 -1.98 17.41
C GLU A 196 -11.33 -0.48 17.64
N GLU A 197 -10.44 0.24 18.34
CA GLU A 197 -10.49 1.70 18.51
C GLU A 197 -10.68 2.43 17.17
N GLN A 198 -9.91 2.10 16.12
CA GLN A 198 -10.08 2.72 14.80
C GLN A 198 -11.43 2.38 14.14
N VAL A 199 -11.87 1.13 14.21
CA VAL A 199 -13.14 0.66 13.62
C VAL A 199 -14.34 1.30 14.32
N GLN A 200 -14.27 1.54 15.63
CA GLN A 200 -15.31 2.27 16.38
C GLN A 200 -15.49 3.71 15.85
N TRP A 201 -14.44 4.37 15.34
CA TRP A 201 -14.54 5.71 14.72
C TRP A 201 -15.21 5.72 13.34
N TRP A 202 -15.22 4.59 12.62
CA TRP A 202 -15.87 4.48 11.30
C TRP A 202 -17.39 4.60 11.36
N LYS A 203 -17.99 4.24 12.51
CA LYS A 203 -19.43 4.40 12.80
C LYS A 203 -19.76 5.60 13.70
N SER A 204 -18.78 6.45 14.03
CA SER A 204 -18.92 7.52 15.03
C SER A 204 -19.28 8.88 14.41
N ASP A 205 -20.57 9.18 14.36
CA ASP A 205 -21.11 10.43 13.81
C ASP A 205 -20.74 11.69 14.64
N LYS A 206 -20.13 11.50 15.82
CA LYS A 206 -19.58 12.59 16.66
C LYS A 206 -18.36 13.27 16.06
N VAL A 207 -17.65 12.61 15.14
CA VAL A 207 -16.48 13.17 14.45
C VAL A 207 -16.93 13.67 13.08
N SER A 208 -17.09 14.99 12.93
CA SER A 208 -17.11 15.63 11.63
C SER A 208 -15.68 15.74 11.08
N PHE A 209 -15.53 15.60 9.77
CA PHE A 209 -14.25 15.77 9.08
C PHE A 209 -14.52 16.33 7.68
N ASP A 210 -13.86 17.44 7.35
CA ASP A 210 -13.88 18.01 6.00
C ASP A 210 -12.71 17.41 5.20
N ILE A 211 -13.05 16.44 4.36
CA ILE A 211 -12.11 15.76 3.47
C ILE A 211 -11.63 16.67 2.33
N ASP A 212 -12.46 17.61 1.85
CA ASP A 212 -12.12 18.45 0.71
C ASP A 212 -11.12 19.54 1.13
N THR A 213 -11.31 20.15 2.30
CA THR A 213 -10.29 21.02 2.92
C THR A 213 -9.01 20.25 3.25
N ALA A 214 -9.10 19.02 3.77
CA ALA A 214 -7.91 18.22 4.07
C ALA A 214 -7.14 17.80 2.80
N TRP A 215 -7.83 17.50 1.71
CA TRP A 215 -7.25 17.20 0.41
C TRP A 215 -6.59 18.44 -0.22
N ASP A 216 -7.24 19.60 -0.17
CA ASP A 216 -6.66 20.86 -0.65
C ASP A 216 -5.40 21.25 0.13
N GLN A 217 -5.40 21.06 1.46
CA GLN A 217 -4.20 21.26 2.29
C GLN A 217 -3.05 20.32 1.87
N ARG A 218 -3.32 19.04 1.61
CA ARG A 218 -2.30 18.11 1.08
C ARG A 218 -1.81 18.50 -0.32
N MET A 219 -2.70 18.94 -1.21
CA MET A 219 -2.35 19.43 -2.55
C MET A 219 -1.50 20.71 -2.51
N ARG A 220 -1.75 21.62 -1.54
CA ARG A 220 -0.89 22.80 -1.30
C ARG A 220 0.51 22.40 -0.85
N LEU A 221 0.65 21.34 -0.07
CA LEU A 221 1.95 20.87 0.42
C LEU A 221 2.77 20.12 -0.65
N ASP A 222 2.15 19.25 -1.45
CA ASP A 222 2.84 18.55 -2.57
C ASP A 222 3.28 19.51 -3.70
N LEU A 223 2.49 20.54 -3.98
CA LEU A 223 2.76 21.47 -5.08
C LEU A 223 3.55 22.72 -4.63
N ALA A 224 3.46 23.10 -3.36
CA ALA A 224 4.03 24.32 -2.79
C ALA A 224 3.69 25.56 -3.64
N GLU A 225 4.70 26.35 -4.02
CA GLU A 225 4.58 27.53 -4.89
C GLU A 225 3.86 27.26 -6.23
N ARG A 226 3.84 26.00 -6.68
CA ARG A 226 3.19 25.58 -7.94
C ARG A 226 1.70 25.25 -7.78
N TYR A 227 1.13 25.39 -6.58
CA TYR A 227 -0.28 25.11 -6.31
C TYR A 227 -1.24 25.98 -7.13
N ASP A 228 -0.91 27.25 -7.38
CA ASP A 228 -1.75 28.11 -8.22
C ASP A 228 -1.75 27.64 -9.69
N ALA A 229 -0.65 27.02 -10.12
CA ALA A 229 -0.52 26.32 -11.40
C ALA A 229 -1.01 24.86 -11.35
N ARG A 230 -1.72 24.39 -10.32
CA ARG A 230 -2.06 22.96 -10.11
C ARG A 230 -2.72 22.27 -11.30
N LYS A 231 -3.52 22.98 -12.10
CA LYS A 231 -4.14 22.42 -13.32
C LYS A 231 -3.08 21.94 -14.32
N ASN A 232 -1.97 22.66 -14.43
CA ASN A 232 -0.83 22.35 -15.29
C ASN A 232 0.08 21.30 -14.64
N MET A 233 0.19 21.29 -13.30
CA MET A 233 0.96 20.26 -12.58
C MET A 233 0.28 18.88 -12.65
N ILE A 234 -1.05 18.82 -12.56
CA ILE A 234 -1.83 17.58 -12.74
C ILE A 234 -1.72 17.07 -14.18
N ASP A 235 -1.69 17.97 -15.16
CA ASP A 235 -1.46 17.65 -16.57
C ASP A 235 -0.05 17.08 -16.80
N TRP A 236 0.97 17.72 -16.20
CA TRP A 236 2.36 17.29 -16.25
C TRP A 236 2.61 15.93 -15.56
N ASP A 237 2.11 15.75 -14.33
CA ASP A 237 2.22 14.49 -13.57
C ASP A 237 1.59 13.31 -14.35
N TYR A 238 0.54 13.57 -15.13
CA TYR A 238 -0.06 12.60 -16.04
C TYR A 238 0.78 12.37 -17.30
N HIS A 239 1.01 13.40 -18.12
CA HIS A 239 1.63 13.23 -19.45
C HIS A 239 3.12 12.85 -19.40
N MET A 240 3.85 13.27 -18.36
CA MET A 240 5.28 12.98 -18.20
C MET A 240 5.55 11.78 -17.28
N GLY A 241 4.51 11.26 -16.62
CA GLY A 241 4.56 10.15 -15.66
C GLY A 241 3.53 9.07 -15.96
N LEU A 242 2.30 9.23 -15.46
CA LEU A 242 1.32 8.14 -15.41
C LEU A 242 0.90 7.58 -16.78
N GLY A 243 0.75 8.43 -17.80
CA GLY A 243 0.26 8.03 -19.13
C GLY A 243 1.16 7.02 -19.86
N ASP A 244 2.46 7.04 -19.59
CA ASP A 244 3.41 6.05 -20.13
C ASP A 244 3.43 4.75 -19.32
N LEU A 245 3.24 4.86 -17.99
CA LEU A 245 3.35 3.75 -17.05
C LEU A 245 2.07 2.90 -17.03
N GLY A 246 0.90 3.53 -17.18
CA GLY A 246 -0.43 2.92 -17.17
C GLY A 246 -1.34 3.53 -18.23
N PRO A 247 -1.15 3.23 -19.53
CA PRO A 247 -1.86 3.88 -20.64
C PRO A 247 -3.36 3.56 -20.72
N LEU A 248 -3.89 2.72 -19.84
CA LEU A 248 -5.34 2.53 -19.65
C LEU A 248 -5.96 3.58 -18.70
N VAL A 249 -5.18 4.27 -17.85
CA VAL A 249 -5.70 5.39 -17.06
C VAL A 249 -5.94 6.58 -17.98
N LYS A 250 -7.17 7.08 -18.08
CA LYS A 250 -7.47 8.28 -18.85
C LYS A 250 -7.16 9.53 -18.04
N PHE A 251 -6.73 10.59 -18.74
CA PHE A 251 -6.51 11.89 -18.12
C PHE A 251 -7.75 12.42 -17.38
N GLN A 252 -8.95 12.14 -17.88
CA GLN A 252 -10.20 12.54 -17.22
C GLN A 252 -10.35 11.89 -15.83
N GLU A 253 -10.13 10.58 -15.72
CA GLU A 253 -10.18 9.82 -14.45
C GLU A 253 -9.13 10.35 -13.46
N TYR A 254 -7.88 10.47 -13.92
CA TYR A 254 -6.77 10.95 -13.10
C TYR A 254 -6.96 12.40 -12.63
N ARG A 255 -7.36 13.30 -13.54
CA ARG A 255 -7.64 14.70 -13.26
C ARG A 255 -8.80 14.85 -12.28
N TYR A 256 -9.84 14.03 -12.41
CA TYR A 256 -10.95 14.04 -11.47
C TYR A 256 -10.49 13.64 -10.08
N PHE A 257 -9.77 12.52 -9.95
CA PHE A 257 -9.16 12.07 -8.69
C PHE A 257 -8.33 13.16 -8.01
N ARG A 258 -7.35 13.76 -8.72
CA ARG A 258 -6.49 14.82 -8.18
C ARG A 258 -7.25 16.05 -7.67
N ASN A 259 -8.46 16.34 -8.21
CA ASN A 259 -9.27 17.50 -7.81
C ASN A 259 -10.44 17.19 -6.85
N THR A 260 -10.83 15.92 -6.66
CA THR A 260 -12.08 15.55 -5.95
C THR A 260 -11.93 14.46 -4.88
N ALA A 261 -10.76 13.82 -4.80
CA ALA A 261 -10.51 12.63 -3.97
C ALA A 261 -11.37 11.38 -4.33
N ILE A 262 -11.91 11.32 -5.55
CA ILE A 262 -12.72 10.21 -6.08
C ILE A 262 -11.96 9.58 -7.26
N ALA A 263 -11.53 8.32 -7.12
CA ALA A 263 -10.79 7.59 -8.15
C ALA A 263 -11.70 6.78 -9.08
N TYR A 264 -12.76 6.19 -8.52
CA TYR A 264 -13.74 5.36 -9.20
C TYR A 264 -15.10 6.04 -9.14
N ASP A 265 -15.28 7.02 -10.02
CA ASP A 265 -16.53 7.76 -10.16
C ASP A 265 -17.49 7.04 -11.10
N LYS A 266 -18.72 6.80 -10.66
CA LYS A 266 -19.73 6.02 -11.39
C LYS A 266 -20.27 6.75 -12.62
N ASP A 267 -20.27 8.09 -12.64
CA ASP A 267 -20.64 8.89 -13.80
C ASP A 267 -19.51 8.97 -14.83
N LEU A 268 -18.24 8.77 -14.43
CA LEU A 268 -17.11 8.63 -15.37
C LEU A 268 -16.96 7.20 -15.91
N ILE A 269 -17.37 6.19 -15.14
CA ILE A 269 -17.27 4.77 -15.51
C ILE A 269 -18.49 4.30 -16.31
N ASP A 270 -19.70 4.72 -15.93
CA ASP A 270 -20.95 4.38 -16.64
C ASP A 270 -21.83 5.63 -16.98
N PRO A 271 -21.31 6.64 -17.72
CA PRO A 271 -21.96 7.95 -17.98
C PRO A 271 -23.37 7.98 -18.59
N ALA A 272 -23.94 6.85 -18.98
CA ALA A 272 -25.30 6.76 -19.52
C ALA A 272 -26.28 5.98 -18.63
N LYS A 273 -25.88 5.62 -17.40
CA LYS A 273 -26.80 5.12 -16.38
C LYS A 273 -27.61 6.28 -15.79
N ASP A 274 -28.93 6.12 -15.70
CA ASP A 274 -29.80 7.17 -15.15
C ASP A 274 -29.49 7.50 -13.69
N GLY A 275 -29.39 8.80 -13.40
CA GLY A 275 -29.15 9.35 -12.07
C GLY A 275 -27.66 9.50 -11.72
N LYS A 276 -27.23 10.74 -11.49
CA LYS A 276 -25.84 11.05 -11.09
C LYS A 276 -25.50 10.48 -9.72
N ALA A 277 -24.29 9.95 -9.58
CA ALA A 277 -23.75 9.48 -8.32
C ALA A 277 -23.43 10.63 -7.34
N VAL A 278 -24.00 10.56 -6.14
CA VAL A 278 -23.83 11.59 -5.09
C VAL A 278 -22.88 11.08 -4.00
N TYR A 279 -21.67 11.63 -3.99
CA TYR A 279 -20.57 11.25 -3.09
C TYR A 279 -20.42 12.23 -1.92
N GLU A 280 -21.35 12.18 -0.96
CA GLU A 280 -21.43 13.13 0.17
C GLU A 280 -20.78 12.64 1.48
N HIS A 281 -20.56 11.33 1.65
CA HIS A 281 -20.11 10.78 2.93
C HIS A 281 -18.62 10.47 2.93
N VAL A 282 -17.86 10.94 3.91
CA VAL A 282 -16.41 10.68 3.96
C VAL A 282 -16.11 9.20 4.22
N ASN A 283 -15.24 8.61 3.40
CA ASN A 283 -14.75 7.25 3.58
C ASN A 283 -13.83 7.15 4.81
N ARG A 284 -14.42 6.91 5.98
CA ARG A 284 -13.70 6.81 7.26
C ARG A 284 -12.66 5.67 7.29
N SER A 285 -12.77 4.67 6.43
CA SER A 285 -11.78 3.60 6.29
C SER A 285 -10.46 4.04 5.64
N LEU A 286 -10.41 5.26 5.09
CA LEU A 286 -9.20 5.94 4.59
C LEU A 286 -8.70 7.04 5.54
N LEU A 287 -9.36 7.26 6.68
CA LEU A 287 -8.97 8.26 7.68
C LEU A 287 -8.13 7.65 8.81
N HIS A 288 -7.35 8.52 9.44
CA HIS A 288 -6.50 8.21 10.58
C HIS A 288 -7.08 8.90 11.80
N PHE A 289 -7.31 8.17 12.89
CA PHE A 289 -7.87 8.75 14.12
C PHE A 289 -6.82 8.72 15.24
N ASP A 290 -6.60 9.86 15.89
CA ASP A 290 -5.85 9.88 17.15
C ASP A 290 -6.71 9.38 18.34
N ARG A 291 -6.10 9.26 19.52
CA ARG A 291 -6.76 8.81 20.76
C ARG A 291 -7.87 9.73 21.29
N LYS A 292 -8.10 10.87 20.64
CA LYS A 292 -9.20 11.81 20.95
C LYS A 292 -10.28 11.78 19.86
N GLY A 293 -10.15 10.89 18.87
CA GLY A 293 -11.02 10.84 17.69
C GLY A 293 -10.72 11.93 16.66
N LYS A 294 -9.60 12.68 16.77
CA LYS A 294 -9.26 13.68 15.75
C LYS A 294 -8.87 12.96 14.46
N ALA A 295 -9.70 13.12 13.44
CA ALA A 295 -9.45 12.61 12.10
C ALA A 295 -8.42 13.44 11.34
N TYR A 296 -7.65 12.78 10.48
CA TYR A 296 -6.82 13.37 9.42
C TYR A 296 -6.68 12.38 8.25
N TYR A 297 -6.23 12.87 7.09
CA TYR A 297 -5.93 12.05 5.91
C TYR A 297 -4.43 12.15 5.56
N ALA A 298 -3.71 11.02 5.57
CA ALA A 298 -2.27 10.97 5.28
C ALA A 298 -1.90 9.97 4.17
N GLY A 299 -2.90 9.52 3.39
CA GLY A 299 -2.72 8.64 2.22
C GLY A 299 -2.28 9.37 0.95
N ASP A 300 -2.37 8.67 -0.18
CA ASP A 300 -1.87 9.11 -1.49
C ASP A 300 -2.85 10.05 -2.23
N ILE A 301 -2.38 11.26 -2.54
CA ILE A 301 -3.10 12.27 -3.32
C ILE A 301 -2.60 12.39 -4.77
N LYS A 302 -1.69 11.50 -5.23
CA LYS A 302 -0.86 11.74 -6.42
C LYS A 302 -0.86 10.60 -7.44
N ASN A 303 -0.81 9.35 -7.01
CA ASN A 303 -0.74 8.20 -7.91
C ASN A 303 -2.15 7.63 -8.14
N GLY A 304 -2.86 7.40 -7.04
CA GLY A 304 -4.21 6.85 -7.01
C GLY A 304 -4.24 5.32 -7.12
N PRO A 305 -5.37 4.70 -6.76
CA PRO A 305 -5.53 3.23 -6.71
C PRO A 305 -5.59 2.56 -8.08
N PHE A 306 -5.43 3.30 -9.19
CA PHE A 306 -5.59 2.81 -10.55
C PHE A 306 -4.67 1.62 -10.87
N ALA A 307 -3.43 1.64 -10.33
CA ALA A 307 -2.46 0.57 -10.49
C ALA A 307 -2.98 -0.79 -10.02
N CYS A 308 -3.83 -0.82 -8.99
CA CYS A 308 -4.28 -2.05 -8.34
C CYS A 308 -5.20 -2.89 -9.24
N PHE A 309 -6.17 -2.25 -9.87
CA PHE A 309 -7.25 -2.93 -10.60
C PHE A 309 -7.47 -2.43 -12.04
N GLY A 310 -6.97 -1.25 -12.40
CA GLY A 310 -7.35 -0.56 -13.65
C GLY A 310 -6.32 -0.55 -14.78
N VAL A 311 -5.02 -0.73 -14.49
CA VAL A 311 -3.96 -0.61 -15.52
C VAL A 311 -3.69 -1.87 -16.35
N GLU A 312 -4.33 -3.00 -16.01
CA GLU A 312 -4.26 -4.25 -16.79
C GLU A 312 -5.62 -4.96 -16.79
N THR A 313 -5.96 -5.72 -17.83
CA THR A 313 -7.15 -6.60 -17.83
C THR A 313 -6.97 -7.79 -18.79
N PRO A 314 -7.48 -9.00 -18.47
CA PRO A 314 -7.56 -10.09 -19.44
C PRO A 314 -8.61 -9.84 -20.53
N ASN A 315 -9.59 -8.95 -20.30
CA ASN A 315 -10.68 -8.72 -21.24
C ASN A 315 -10.22 -7.92 -22.47
N ARG A 316 -9.82 -8.63 -23.52
CA ARG A 316 -9.40 -8.05 -24.80
C ARG A 316 -10.47 -7.19 -25.50
N LYS A 317 -11.74 -7.26 -25.10
CA LYS A 317 -12.83 -6.40 -25.62
C LYS A 317 -12.79 -4.98 -25.05
N ILE A 318 -12.06 -4.74 -23.94
CA ILE A 318 -11.84 -3.41 -23.34
C ILE A 318 -10.61 -2.73 -23.98
N ILE A 319 -9.59 -3.53 -24.35
CA ILE A 319 -8.29 -3.06 -24.86
C ILE A 319 -8.40 -2.71 -26.36
N ILE A 320 -9.27 -1.75 -26.68
CA ILE A 320 -9.49 -1.22 -28.02
C ILE A 320 -8.75 0.12 -28.14
N LYS A 321 -7.69 0.16 -28.95
CA LYS A 321 -7.00 1.42 -29.32
C LYS A 321 -7.91 2.28 -30.22
N GLN A 322 -7.84 3.59 -30.05
CA GLN A 322 -8.39 4.64 -30.92
C GLN A 322 -7.26 5.64 -31.26
N HIS A 323 -7.55 6.71 -31.99
CA HIS A 323 -6.54 7.71 -32.41
C HIS A 323 -5.92 8.46 -31.22
N ASP A 324 -6.68 8.59 -30.13
CA ASP A 324 -6.40 9.42 -28.94
C ASP A 324 -6.02 8.60 -27.69
N GLY A 325 -5.95 7.26 -27.79
CA GLY A 325 -5.60 6.38 -26.67
C GLY A 325 -6.36 5.06 -26.70
N TYR A 326 -6.91 4.65 -25.55
CA TYR A 326 -7.83 3.51 -25.46
C TYR A 326 -9.28 3.98 -25.28
N ARG A 327 -10.22 3.24 -25.89
CA ARG A 327 -11.66 3.54 -25.84
C ARG A 327 -12.19 3.63 -24.41
N PHE A 328 -11.68 2.79 -23.53
CA PHE A 328 -12.14 2.65 -22.15
C PHE A 328 -11.00 2.96 -21.16
N GLY A 329 -11.37 3.42 -19.96
CA GLY A 329 -10.44 3.87 -18.92
C GLY A 329 -10.09 2.81 -17.87
N ALA A 330 -9.31 3.22 -16.88
CA ALA A 330 -8.88 2.36 -15.78
C ALA A 330 -10.03 2.01 -14.82
N GLY A 331 -11.01 2.88 -14.65
CA GLY A 331 -12.22 2.60 -13.88
C GLY A 331 -13.09 1.51 -14.54
N VAL A 332 -13.19 1.52 -15.88
CA VAL A 332 -13.83 0.44 -16.66
C VAL A 332 -13.09 -0.88 -16.49
N CYS A 333 -11.76 -0.85 -16.59
CA CYS A 333 -10.93 -2.05 -16.42
C CYS A 333 -11.08 -2.61 -14.99
N ALA A 334 -11.07 -1.75 -13.98
CA ALA A 334 -11.27 -2.12 -12.58
C ALA A 334 -12.67 -2.72 -12.33
N LEU A 335 -13.72 -2.10 -12.87
CA LEU A 335 -15.09 -2.63 -12.81
C LEU A 335 -15.15 -4.06 -13.35
N HIS A 336 -14.65 -4.29 -14.56
CA HIS A 336 -14.71 -5.63 -15.16
C HIS A 336 -13.83 -6.65 -14.43
N ASN A 337 -12.63 -6.27 -14.02
CA ASN A 337 -11.72 -7.15 -13.29
C ASN A 337 -12.31 -7.59 -11.94
N VAL A 338 -12.79 -6.64 -11.13
CA VAL A 338 -13.39 -6.92 -9.82
C VAL A 338 -14.70 -7.71 -10.00
N ARG A 339 -15.58 -7.33 -10.94
CA ARG A 339 -16.81 -8.10 -11.22
C ARG A 339 -16.53 -9.57 -11.54
N ALA A 340 -15.52 -9.83 -12.39
CA ALA A 340 -15.12 -11.19 -12.71
C ALA A 340 -14.61 -11.95 -11.48
N TRP A 341 -13.80 -11.32 -10.62
CA TRP A 341 -13.32 -11.98 -9.40
C TRP A 341 -14.43 -12.23 -8.37
N LEU A 342 -15.39 -11.31 -8.21
CA LEU A 342 -16.54 -11.51 -7.32
C LEU A 342 -17.46 -12.64 -7.85
N TYR A 343 -17.63 -12.78 -9.17
CA TYR A 343 -18.32 -13.93 -9.77
C TYR A 343 -17.55 -15.24 -9.61
N GLU A 344 -16.24 -15.26 -9.87
CA GLU A 344 -15.38 -16.44 -9.70
C GLU A 344 -15.35 -16.90 -8.23
N TRP A 345 -15.36 -15.97 -7.28
CA TRP A 345 -15.50 -16.22 -5.84
C TRP A 345 -16.81 -16.95 -5.51
N LEU A 346 -17.96 -16.37 -5.89
CA LEU A 346 -19.30 -16.90 -5.63
C LEU A 346 -19.58 -18.26 -6.30
N THR A 347 -19.16 -18.43 -7.56
CA THR A 347 -19.55 -19.59 -8.39
C THR A 347 -18.47 -20.66 -8.52
N GLY A 348 -17.20 -20.32 -8.29
CA GLY A 348 -16.06 -21.17 -8.66
C GLY A 348 -15.86 -21.37 -10.16
N ARG A 349 -16.57 -20.63 -11.02
CA ARG A 349 -16.50 -20.72 -12.48
C ARG A 349 -15.81 -19.49 -13.05
N GLU A 350 -14.94 -19.67 -14.05
CA GLU A 350 -14.33 -18.55 -14.79
C GLU A 350 -15.41 -17.65 -15.41
N TRP A 351 -15.22 -16.33 -15.29
CA TRP A 351 -16.02 -15.34 -16.00
C TRP A 351 -15.73 -15.37 -17.51
N VAL A 352 -16.78 -15.53 -18.31
CA VAL A 352 -16.71 -15.67 -19.78
C VAL A 352 -16.89 -14.31 -20.46
N TRP A 353 -15.83 -13.84 -21.13
CA TRP A 353 -15.74 -12.54 -21.81
C TRP A 353 -16.41 -12.54 -23.20
N GLN A 354 -17.75 -12.47 -23.24
CA GLN A 354 -18.55 -12.45 -24.47
C GLN A 354 -18.57 -11.08 -25.19
N GLU A 355 -19.60 -10.25 -24.93
CA GLU A 355 -19.72 -8.90 -25.46
C GLU A 355 -19.49 -7.87 -24.33
N HIS A 356 -18.47 -7.02 -24.50
CA HIS A 356 -18.27 -5.83 -23.66
C HIS A 356 -18.91 -4.63 -24.35
N VAL A 357 -19.86 -4.01 -23.68
CA VAL A 357 -20.72 -2.93 -24.19
C VAL A 357 -21.20 -2.09 -23.01
N PHE A 358 -21.14 -0.77 -23.13
CA PHE A 358 -21.73 0.16 -22.19
C PHE A 358 -23.05 0.76 -22.67
N GLN A 359 -23.79 1.40 -21.76
CA GLN A 359 -25.15 1.88 -22.01
C GLN A 359 -25.24 2.95 -23.11
N TRP A 360 -24.15 3.67 -23.42
CA TRP A 360 -24.08 4.63 -24.55
C TRP A 360 -23.70 4.00 -25.90
N ASP A 361 -23.30 2.73 -25.96
CA ASP A 361 -22.76 2.13 -27.18
C ASP A 361 -23.85 1.63 -28.16
N LYS A 362 -25.07 1.36 -27.67
CA LYS A 362 -26.16 0.68 -28.41
C LYS A 362 -27.54 1.13 -27.87
N THR A 363 -28.63 0.81 -28.59
CA THR A 363 -30.01 1.00 -28.10
C THR A 363 -30.32 0.08 -26.92
N GLU A 364 -31.23 0.47 -26.03
CA GLU A 364 -31.56 -0.30 -24.81
C GLU A 364 -32.10 -1.71 -25.10
N GLU A 365 -32.84 -1.91 -26.19
CA GLU A 365 -33.24 -3.26 -26.68
C GLU A 365 -32.01 -4.17 -26.90
N LYS A 366 -30.96 -3.61 -27.51
CA LYS A 366 -29.72 -4.29 -27.84
C LYS A 366 -28.79 -4.39 -26.63
N MET A 367 -28.90 -3.48 -25.67
CA MET A 367 -28.33 -3.65 -24.33
C MET A 367 -28.99 -4.83 -23.60
N ALA A 368 -30.32 -4.94 -23.62
CA ALA A 368 -31.05 -6.05 -23.01
C ALA A 368 -30.68 -7.41 -23.62
N GLU A 369 -30.59 -7.51 -24.96
CA GLU A 369 -30.08 -8.69 -25.67
C GLU A 369 -28.70 -9.13 -25.15
N ILE A 370 -27.82 -8.16 -24.89
CA ILE A 370 -26.43 -8.41 -24.50
C ILE A 370 -26.27 -8.66 -23.00
N ARG A 371 -27.06 -8.00 -22.15
CA ARG A 371 -27.21 -8.38 -20.74
C ARG A 371 -27.74 -9.81 -20.63
N ALA A 372 -28.68 -10.22 -21.48
CA ALA A 372 -29.17 -11.60 -21.54
C ALA A 372 -28.09 -12.59 -22.00
N LYS A 373 -27.35 -12.32 -23.08
CA LYS A 373 -26.18 -13.12 -23.51
C LYS A 373 -25.13 -13.26 -22.41
N ASN A 374 -24.75 -12.15 -21.77
CA ASN A 374 -23.74 -12.14 -20.71
C ASN A 374 -24.22 -12.92 -19.47
N LYS A 375 -25.51 -12.84 -19.10
CA LYS A 375 -26.13 -13.64 -18.03
C LYS A 375 -26.24 -15.12 -18.37
N ALA A 376 -26.51 -15.48 -19.63
CA ALA A 376 -26.54 -16.86 -20.09
C ALA A 376 -25.14 -17.50 -20.14
N ALA A 377 -24.11 -16.72 -20.47
CA ALA A 377 -22.71 -17.18 -20.45
C ALA A 377 -22.09 -17.21 -19.03
N ASN A 378 -22.61 -16.40 -18.10
CA ASN A 378 -22.17 -16.33 -16.70
C ASN A 378 -23.33 -16.66 -15.73
N PRO A 379 -23.84 -17.90 -15.75
CA PRO A 379 -24.98 -18.29 -14.92
C PRO A 379 -24.58 -18.32 -13.44
N MET A 380 -25.25 -17.48 -12.63
CA MET A 380 -25.12 -17.47 -11.18
C MET A 380 -25.59 -18.82 -10.60
N THR A 381 -24.64 -19.58 -10.07
CA THR A 381 -24.89 -20.80 -9.30
C THR A 381 -23.83 -20.84 -8.22
N ALA A 382 -24.24 -20.73 -6.95
CA ALA A 382 -23.30 -20.71 -5.84
C ALA A 382 -22.51 -22.03 -5.76
N ALA A 383 -21.23 -21.94 -5.41
CA ALA A 383 -20.42 -23.09 -5.04
C ALA A 383 -19.64 -22.76 -3.77
N PRO A 384 -19.59 -23.67 -2.76
CA PRO A 384 -18.95 -23.38 -1.47
C PRO A 384 -17.50 -22.95 -1.69
N PRO A 385 -17.03 -21.83 -1.09
CA PRO A 385 -15.69 -21.32 -1.31
C PRO A 385 -14.64 -22.34 -0.86
N LEU A 386 -13.46 -22.27 -1.48
CA LEU A 386 -12.30 -23.03 -1.01
C LEU A 386 -11.97 -22.59 0.43
N ALA A 387 -11.66 -23.55 1.31
CA ALA A 387 -11.31 -23.26 2.69
C ALA A 387 -10.08 -22.34 2.74
N PHE A 388 -10.18 -21.24 3.49
CA PHE A 388 -9.08 -20.28 3.61
C PHE A 388 -9.02 -19.64 5.00
N THR A 389 -7.82 -19.22 5.39
CA THR A 389 -7.56 -18.48 6.62
C THR A 389 -6.72 -17.24 6.31
N ALA A 390 -7.13 -16.08 6.81
CA ALA A 390 -6.39 -14.83 6.79
C ALA A 390 -5.82 -14.57 8.19
N GLN A 391 -4.56 -14.93 8.40
CA GLN A 391 -3.84 -14.73 9.66
C GLN A 391 -3.24 -13.32 9.71
N LEU A 392 -3.78 -12.45 10.55
CA LEU A 392 -3.29 -11.08 10.76
C LEU A 392 -2.10 -11.10 11.73
N CYS A 393 -1.00 -10.44 11.34
CA CYS A 393 0.28 -10.48 12.03
C CYS A 393 0.46 -9.33 13.03
N THR A 394 1.34 -9.52 14.02
CA THR A 394 1.90 -8.39 14.79
C THR A 394 2.82 -7.53 13.92
N LEU A 395 3.00 -6.25 14.27
CA LEU A 395 3.93 -5.33 13.62
C LEU A 395 5.40 -5.80 13.70
N GLU A 396 5.72 -6.70 14.63
CA GLU A 396 7.05 -7.29 14.81
C GLU A 396 7.21 -8.57 13.96
N LEU A 397 7.04 -8.42 12.63
CA LEU A 397 7.15 -9.53 11.66
C LEU A 397 8.43 -10.37 11.87
N GLU A 398 9.59 -9.74 12.05
CA GLU A 398 10.85 -10.44 12.26
C GLU A 398 10.82 -11.32 13.52
N THR A 399 10.31 -10.80 14.64
CA THR A 399 10.18 -11.55 15.89
C THR A 399 9.22 -12.74 15.72
N MET A 400 8.14 -12.57 14.96
CA MET A 400 7.18 -13.64 14.67
C MET A 400 7.80 -14.73 13.77
N VAL A 401 8.39 -14.33 12.65
CA VAL A 401 8.97 -15.23 11.63
C VAL A 401 10.23 -15.95 12.15
N ARG A 402 10.99 -15.35 13.07
CA ARG A 402 12.08 -16.02 13.79
C ARG A 402 11.59 -17.11 14.75
N ARG A 403 10.37 -17.01 15.30
CA ARG A 403 9.79 -18.01 16.22
C ARG A 403 9.19 -19.23 15.52
N TRP A 404 8.88 -19.15 14.22
CA TRP A 404 8.39 -20.31 13.47
C TRP A 404 9.43 -21.46 13.48
N VAL A 405 9.01 -22.72 13.63
CA VAL A 405 9.94 -23.87 13.66
C VAL A 405 10.53 -24.11 12.25
N ARG A 406 11.78 -24.58 12.13
CA ARG A 406 12.46 -24.71 10.81
C ARG A 406 11.76 -25.71 9.86
N GLU A 407 11.00 -26.66 10.40
CA GLU A 407 10.30 -27.71 9.65
C GLU A 407 8.85 -27.32 9.28
N GLU A 408 8.17 -26.54 10.13
CA GLU A 408 6.79 -26.06 9.90
C GLU A 408 6.70 -24.86 8.94
N ALA A 409 7.80 -24.10 8.81
CA ALA A 409 7.80 -22.74 8.29
C ALA A 409 8.23 -22.63 6.83
N ARG A 410 7.33 -22.98 5.91
CA ARG A 410 7.56 -22.88 4.46
C ARG A 410 6.38 -22.20 3.76
N VAL A 411 6.45 -20.86 3.61
CA VAL A 411 5.50 -20.15 2.75
C VAL A 411 5.80 -20.48 1.29
N HIS A 412 4.76 -20.73 0.50
CA HIS A 412 4.87 -21.13 -0.91
C HIS A 412 5.12 -19.91 -1.78
N VAL A 413 4.49 -18.78 -1.44
CA VAL A 413 4.76 -17.48 -2.04
C VAL A 413 4.93 -16.43 -0.94
N ALA A 414 5.93 -15.57 -1.09
CA ALA A 414 6.14 -14.38 -0.27
C ALA A 414 6.09 -13.13 -1.14
N TYR A 415 5.02 -12.35 -1.02
CA TYR A 415 4.87 -11.05 -1.66
C TYR A 415 5.36 -9.93 -0.72
N VAL A 416 6.20 -9.04 -1.25
CA VAL A 416 6.72 -7.86 -0.58
C VAL A 416 6.31 -6.61 -1.34
N GLY A 417 5.49 -5.75 -0.73
CA GLY A 417 5.05 -4.48 -1.31
C GLY A 417 6.13 -3.40 -1.30
N VAL A 418 5.94 -2.33 -2.07
CA VAL A 418 6.99 -1.32 -2.32
C VAL A 418 7.49 -0.64 -1.03
N MET A 419 6.56 -0.38 -0.09
CA MET A 419 6.84 0.22 1.23
C MET A 419 7.40 -0.81 2.24
N ALA A 420 7.55 -2.07 1.84
CA ALA A 420 8.07 -3.16 2.66
C ALA A 420 9.38 -3.78 2.11
N GLY A 421 10.01 -3.19 1.07
CA GLY A 421 11.22 -3.72 0.45
C GLY A 421 12.42 -3.95 1.39
N THR A 422 12.46 -3.32 2.58
CA THR A 422 13.51 -3.62 3.59
C THR A 422 13.27 -4.91 4.37
N TYR A 423 12.10 -5.53 4.29
CA TYR A 423 11.80 -6.85 4.88
C TYR A 423 12.34 -8.01 4.01
N VAL A 424 12.79 -7.75 2.78
CA VAL A 424 13.61 -8.69 1.99
C VAL A 424 14.94 -8.87 2.72
N GLN A 425 15.03 -9.89 3.58
CA GLN A 425 16.13 -10.12 4.52
C GLN A 425 16.37 -11.62 4.69
N PRO A 426 17.58 -12.08 5.04
CA PRO A 426 17.88 -13.50 5.21
C PRO A 426 16.88 -14.25 6.11
N TRP A 427 16.44 -13.64 7.22
CA TRP A 427 15.48 -14.27 8.14
C TRP A 427 14.08 -14.51 7.54
N LEU A 428 13.69 -13.76 6.51
CA LEU A 428 12.44 -13.96 5.77
C LEU A 428 12.67 -14.93 4.61
N LEU A 429 13.75 -14.72 3.85
CA LEU A 429 14.14 -15.53 2.70
C LEU A 429 14.45 -16.99 3.08
N GLN A 430 14.79 -17.26 4.34
CA GLN A 430 14.95 -18.59 4.92
C GLN A 430 13.62 -19.34 5.20
N ARG A 431 12.45 -18.67 5.11
CA ARG A 431 11.13 -19.26 5.43
C ARG A 431 10.20 -19.44 4.23
N VAL A 432 10.68 -19.11 3.03
CA VAL A 432 10.00 -19.47 1.77
C VAL A 432 10.48 -20.87 1.36
N HIS A 433 9.60 -21.70 0.81
CA HIS A 433 9.91 -23.08 0.42
C HIS A 433 11.07 -23.14 -0.61
N ASP A 434 11.84 -24.23 -0.65
CA ASP A 434 12.89 -24.51 -1.65
C ASP A 434 12.40 -24.62 -3.12
N ARG A 435 11.08 -24.55 -3.33
CA ARG A 435 10.42 -24.48 -4.64
C ARG A 435 9.42 -23.32 -4.72
N GLY A 436 9.38 -22.49 -3.68
CA GLY A 436 8.49 -21.35 -3.54
C GLY A 436 9.03 -20.09 -4.20
N GLN A 437 8.21 -19.04 -4.25
CA GLN A 437 8.45 -17.84 -5.02
C GLN A 437 8.49 -16.59 -4.14
N LEU A 438 9.51 -15.77 -4.35
CA LEU A 438 9.61 -14.41 -3.83
C LEU A 438 9.07 -13.44 -4.89
N VAL A 439 8.09 -12.63 -4.53
CA VAL A 439 7.54 -11.57 -5.38
C VAL A 439 7.82 -10.23 -4.72
N MET A 440 8.49 -9.32 -5.44
CA MET A 440 8.83 -8.00 -4.91
C MET A 440 8.22 -6.92 -5.82
N GLU A 441 7.32 -6.13 -5.26
CA GLU A 441 6.71 -4.99 -5.93
C GLU A 441 7.77 -3.92 -6.25
N THR A 442 7.73 -3.37 -7.46
CA THR A 442 8.62 -2.27 -7.83
C THR A 442 7.94 -0.92 -7.67
N ALA A 443 8.75 0.14 -7.59
CA ALA A 443 8.26 1.51 -7.56
C ALA A 443 7.82 2.05 -8.96
N LYS A 444 7.41 1.19 -9.91
CA LYS A 444 7.02 1.60 -11.28
C LYS A 444 5.98 2.71 -11.27
N PHE A 445 4.84 2.47 -10.63
CA PHE A 445 3.70 3.40 -10.57
C PHE A 445 3.85 4.48 -9.49
N VAL A 446 5.03 4.64 -8.89
CA VAL A 446 5.31 5.71 -7.91
C VAL A 446 5.80 6.94 -8.67
N LEU A 447 4.91 7.90 -8.91
CA LEU A 447 5.12 9.06 -9.79
C LEU A 447 6.14 10.08 -9.27
N GLU A 448 6.42 10.13 -7.95
CA GLU A 448 7.41 11.04 -7.37
C GLU A 448 8.87 10.63 -7.59
N LEU A 449 9.10 9.43 -8.14
CA LEU A 449 10.45 8.99 -8.50
C LEU A 449 10.77 9.42 -9.93
N ASN A 450 12.03 9.78 -10.18
CA ASN A 450 12.60 9.75 -11.52
C ASN A 450 13.01 8.31 -11.89
N ASP A 451 13.41 8.10 -13.14
CA ASP A 451 13.72 6.75 -13.63
C ASP A 451 15.01 6.20 -13.01
N GLU A 452 15.96 7.07 -12.64
CA GLU A 452 17.15 6.71 -11.89
C GLU A 452 16.80 6.17 -10.50
N GLN A 453 15.80 6.74 -9.81
CA GLN A 453 15.32 6.24 -8.52
C GLN A 453 14.49 4.95 -8.66
N ARG A 454 13.77 4.76 -9.77
CA ARG A 454 13.08 3.48 -10.08
C ARG A 454 14.11 2.36 -10.31
N ASP A 455 15.09 2.61 -11.17
CA ASP A 455 16.18 1.68 -11.49
C ASP A 455 16.99 1.33 -10.23
N ALA A 456 17.38 2.32 -9.43
CA ALA A 456 18.14 2.10 -8.18
C ALA A 456 17.32 1.32 -7.14
N TYR A 457 16.01 1.54 -7.05
CA TYR A 457 15.13 0.75 -6.20
C TYR A 457 15.04 -0.71 -6.69
N VAL A 458 14.91 -0.94 -8.00
CA VAL A 458 14.93 -2.29 -8.58
C VAL A 458 16.27 -2.97 -8.33
N ALA A 459 17.40 -2.31 -8.59
CA ALA A 459 18.74 -2.85 -8.35
C ALA A 459 18.91 -3.30 -6.90
N LYS A 460 18.46 -2.49 -5.94
CA LYS A 460 18.50 -2.81 -4.51
C LYS A 460 17.58 -3.97 -4.10
N LEU A 461 16.47 -4.20 -4.79
CA LEU A 461 15.65 -5.40 -4.57
C LEU A 461 16.34 -6.67 -5.11
N ARG A 462 17.01 -6.57 -6.27
CA ARG A 462 17.79 -7.68 -6.85
C ARG A 462 18.94 -8.09 -5.96
N GLU A 463 19.79 -7.12 -5.58
CA GLU A 463 20.88 -7.25 -4.61
C GLU A 463 20.44 -8.06 -3.37
N LYS A 464 19.38 -7.61 -2.70
CA LYS A 464 18.84 -8.25 -1.48
C LYS A 464 18.30 -9.67 -1.67
N ALA A 465 17.86 -10.04 -2.87
CA ALA A 465 17.41 -11.39 -3.18
C ALA A 465 18.59 -12.29 -3.56
N GLU A 466 19.54 -11.77 -4.33
CA GLU A 466 20.72 -12.47 -4.83
C GLU A 466 21.74 -12.74 -3.70
N GLU A 467 21.91 -11.82 -2.76
CA GLU A 467 22.61 -12.07 -1.47
C GLU A 467 21.93 -13.18 -0.63
N GLY A 468 20.62 -13.36 -0.80
CA GLY A 468 19.86 -14.45 -0.18
C GLY A 468 19.92 -15.79 -0.93
N GLY A 469 20.69 -15.87 -2.03
CA GLY A 469 20.79 -17.06 -2.87
C GLY A 469 19.61 -17.29 -3.83
N TRP A 470 18.78 -16.27 -4.08
CA TRP A 470 17.65 -16.35 -5.01
C TRP A 470 18.06 -15.92 -6.42
N VAL A 471 17.43 -16.52 -7.44
CA VAL A 471 17.64 -16.19 -8.86
C VAL A 471 16.36 -15.67 -9.51
N PRO A 472 16.44 -14.80 -10.54
CA PRO A 472 15.25 -14.33 -11.26
C PRO A 472 14.48 -15.49 -11.90
N ASP A 473 13.18 -15.55 -11.66
CA ASP A 473 12.32 -16.59 -12.23
C ASP A 473 11.91 -16.23 -13.67
N ALA A 474 11.81 -17.23 -14.56
CA ALA A 474 11.26 -17.05 -15.90
C ALA A 474 9.81 -16.55 -15.88
N PHE A 475 9.04 -16.84 -14.82
CA PHE A 475 7.72 -16.25 -14.60
C PHE A 475 7.77 -14.72 -14.48
N GLY A 476 8.86 -14.15 -13.95
CA GLY A 476 9.06 -12.69 -13.89
C GLY A 476 9.03 -12.02 -15.27
N GLN A 477 9.37 -12.75 -16.34
CA GLN A 477 9.23 -12.24 -17.72
C GLN A 477 7.75 -12.20 -18.17
N LYS A 478 6.91 -13.14 -17.71
CA LYS A 478 5.46 -13.16 -18.01
C LYS A 478 4.67 -12.06 -17.28
N VAL A 479 5.15 -11.56 -16.14
CA VAL A 479 4.50 -10.45 -15.40
C VAL A 479 4.67 -9.09 -16.11
N THR A 480 5.40 -9.02 -17.23
CA THR A 480 5.52 -7.82 -18.08
C THR A 480 4.48 -7.75 -19.22
N HIS A 481 3.55 -8.71 -19.30
CA HIS A 481 2.82 -9.04 -20.53
C HIS A 481 1.60 -8.14 -20.88
N LEU A 482 1.74 -6.82 -20.68
CA LEU A 482 1.00 -5.81 -21.43
C LEU A 482 1.91 -4.87 -22.25
N ALA A 483 3.17 -4.66 -21.83
CA ALA A 483 4.17 -3.97 -22.65
C ALA A 483 4.47 -4.73 -23.96
N GLN A 484 4.56 -6.06 -23.90
CA GLN A 484 4.86 -6.90 -25.07
C GLN A 484 3.75 -6.90 -26.16
N LEU A 485 2.54 -6.43 -25.83
CA LEU A 485 1.46 -6.23 -26.80
C LEU A 485 1.52 -4.86 -27.50
N GLN A 486 2.33 -3.93 -26.99
CA GLN A 486 2.52 -2.60 -27.57
C GLN A 486 3.63 -2.64 -28.64
N GLU A 487 4.76 -3.28 -28.34
CA GLU A 487 5.94 -3.32 -29.23
C GLU A 487 5.65 -3.89 -30.64
N LYS A 488 4.77 -4.90 -30.76
CA LYS A 488 4.44 -5.51 -32.07
C LYS A 488 3.69 -4.59 -33.04
N GLN A 489 3.27 -3.40 -32.60
CA GLN A 489 2.64 -2.39 -33.46
C GLN A 489 3.54 -1.15 -33.69
N GLU A 490 4.58 -0.96 -32.89
CA GLU A 490 5.36 0.29 -32.84
C GLU A 490 6.74 0.15 -33.52
N ALA A 491 6.97 -0.92 -34.28
CA ALA A 491 8.16 -1.15 -35.10
C ALA A 491 8.29 -0.20 -36.33
N GLY A 492 7.62 0.95 -36.30
CA GLY A 492 7.55 1.94 -37.40
C GLY A 492 7.82 3.37 -36.93
N GLN A 493 9.01 3.87 -37.27
CA GLN A 493 9.49 5.26 -37.17
C GLN A 493 9.98 5.76 -35.79
N LYS A 494 11.11 6.50 -35.82
CA LYS A 494 11.78 7.26 -34.74
C LYS A 494 12.24 6.44 -33.51
N LYS A 495 13.52 6.03 -33.48
CA LYS A 495 14.09 5.21 -32.40
C LYS A 495 14.50 5.98 -31.14
N GLU A 496 15.30 7.03 -31.26
CA GLU A 496 16.01 7.64 -30.11
C GLU A 496 15.07 8.33 -29.12
N GLN A 497 14.17 9.19 -29.59
CA GLN A 497 13.23 9.93 -28.72
C GLN A 497 12.19 9.02 -28.03
N PHE A 498 12.05 7.77 -28.47
CA PHE A 498 11.19 6.76 -27.86
C PHE A 498 11.92 5.85 -26.85
N GLU A 499 13.25 5.87 -26.76
CA GLU A 499 13.99 4.86 -26.00
C GLU A 499 13.77 4.99 -24.47
N GLY A 500 13.84 6.20 -23.92
CA GLY A 500 13.48 6.46 -22.52
C GLY A 500 12.00 6.21 -22.20
N ARG A 501 11.11 6.50 -23.15
CA ARG A 501 9.66 6.23 -23.04
C ARG A 501 9.38 4.73 -22.98
N ARG A 502 9.96 3.98 -23.91
CA ARG A 502 9.91 2.52 -23.99
C ARG A 502 10.50 1.88 -22.72
N LYS A 503 11.64 2.37 -22.21
CA LYS A 503 12.24 1.92 -20.95
C LYS A 503 11.22 1.97 -19.80
N ARG A 504 10.54 3.11 -19.60
CA ARG A 504 9.48 3.27 -18.58
C ARG A 504 8.31 2.30 -18.75
N MET A 505 7.82 2.11 -19.98
CA MET A 505 6.75 1.15 -20.28
C MET A 505 7.18 -0.29 -19.94
N THR A 506 8.41 -0.68 -20.34
CA THR A 506 8.99 -2.02 -20.14
C THR A 506 9.45 -2.32 -18.72
N HIS A 507 9.52 -1.31 -17.84
CA HIS A 507 9.86 -1.53 -16.42
C HIS A 507 8.93 -2.59 -15.82
N PRO A 508 9.44 -3.61 -15.12
CA PRO A 508 8.59 -4.66 -14.54
C PRO A 508 7.64 -4.05 -13.50
N ASN A 509 6.44 -4.63 -13.36
CA ASN A 509 5.51 -4.24 -12.29
C ASN A 509 6.02 -4.79 -10.94
N CYS A 510 6.33 -6.09 -10.92
CA CYS A 510 6.97 -6.81 -9.82
C CYS A 510 8.15 -7.63 -10.36
N LEU A 511 9.15 -7.86 -9.53
CA LEU A 511 10.18 -8.87 -9.73
C LEU A 511 9.66 -10.21 -9.18
N VAL A 512 9.95 -11.32 -9.86
CA VAL A 512 9.69 -12.68 -9.36
C VAL A 512 11.00 -13.43 -9.34
N TYR A 513 11.28 -14.06 -8.21
CA TYR A 513 12.50 -14.79 -7.90
C TYR A 513 12.15 -16.17 -7.32
N SER A 514 12.97 -17.18 -7.62
CA SER A 514 12.90 -18.51 -7.02
C SER A 514 14.26 -18.95 -6.52
N ARG A 515 14.30 -19.97 -5.65
CA ARG A 515 15.57 -20.63 -5.32
C ARG A 515 16.00 -21.50 -6.51
N PRO A 516 17.31 -21.59 -6.82
CA PRO A 516 17.81 -22.60 -7.73
C PRO A 516 17.33 -24.00 -7.30
N ALA A 517 16.80 -24.78 -8.25
CA ALA A 517 16.46 -26.17 -7.98
C ALA A 517 17.69 -26.91 -7.43
N ALA A 518 17.52 -27.68 -6.35
CA ALA A 518 18.61 -28.14 -5.50
C ALA A 518 19.56 -29.15 -6.20
N THR A 519 20.54 -28.61 -6.93
CA THR A 519 21.79 -29.30 -7.31
C THR A 519 22.85 -29.17 -6.21
N LYS A 520 22.69 -28.19 -5.31
CA LYS A 520 23.55 -27.96 -4.16
C LYS A 520 23.18 -28.85 -2.99
N THR A 521 24.17 -29.49 -2.40
CA THR A 521 24.00 -30.34 -1.21
C THR A 521 23.83 -29.50 0.07
N ASP A 522 23.30 -30.11 1.13
CA ASP A 522 23.21 -29.50 2.48
C ASP A 522 24.56 -28.96 2.99
N ALA A 523 25.69 -29.54 2.54
CA ALA A 523 27.02 -29.07 2.86
C ALA A 523 27.33 -27.71 2.19
N GLU A 524 26.96 -27.53 0.93
CA GLU A 524 27.12 -26.25 0.22
C GLU A 524 26.16 -25.18 0.72
N LEU A 525 24.94 -25.57 1.15
CA LEU A 525 24.01 -24.62 1.77
C LEU A 525 24.56 -24.11 3.10
N LYS A 526 25.14 -25.01 3.93
CA LYS A 526 25.82 -24.65 5.18
C LYS A 526 27.08 -23.82 4.95
N GLN A 527 27.84 -24.10 3.89
CA GLN A 527 28.98 -23.26 3.51
C GLN A 527 28.53 -21.85 3.15
N PHE A 528 27.48 -21.71 2.33
CA PHE A 528 26.91 -20.40 1.99
C PHE A 528 26.33 -19.67 3.21
N GLU A 529 25.64 -20.38 4.12
CA GLU A 529 25.19 -19.83 5.41
C GLU A 529 26.38 -19.31 6.26
N ALA A 530 27.54 -19.97 6.21
CA ALA A 530 28.76 -19.54 6.89
C ALA A 530 29.47 -18.36 6.20
N ASP A 531 29.60 -18.39 4.87
CA ASP A 531 30.25 -17.34 4.07
C ASP A 531 29.49 -16.00 4.23
N VAL A 532 28.15 -16.04 4.19
CA VAL A 532 27.29 -14.87 4.43
C VAL A 532 27.39 -14.38 5.88
N ALA A 533 27.52 -15.28 6.86
CA ALA A 533 27.74 -14.91 8.25
C ALA A 533 29.11 -14.23 8.45
N GLU A 534 30.16 -14.66 7.76
CA GLU A 534 31.47 -13.99 7.82
C GLU A 534 31.44 -12.62 7.12
N LYS A 535 30.85 -12.51 5.92
CA LYS A 535 30.64 -11.22 5.23
C LYS A 535 29.99 -10.21 6.17
N LYS A 536 28.88 -10.59 6.80
CA LYS A 536 28.16 -9.73 7.74
C LYS A 536 28.99 -9.36 8.98
N ARG A 537 29.82 -10.27 9.50
CA ARG A 537 30.70 -9.98 10.63
C ARG A 537 31.77 -8.94 10.26
N ARG A 538 32.35 -9.04 9.06
CA ARG A 538 33.31 -8.04 8.54
C ARG A 538 32.65 -6.67 8.34
N GLU A 539 31.42 -6.62 7.82
CA GLU A 539 30.64 -5.37 7.69
C GLU A 539 30.32 -4.74 9.05
N GLU A 540 30.04 -5.54 10.08
CA GLU A 540 29.83 -5.06 11.46
C GLU A 540 31.15 -4.58 12.11
N GLU A 541 32.27 -5.28 11.90
CA GLU A 541 33.62 -4.87 12.31
C GLU A 541 34.04 -3.53 11.66
N GLU A 542 33.78 -3.36 10.36
CA GLU A 542 34.10 -2.15 9.59
C GLU A 542 33.21 -0.96 9.99
N ALA A 543 31.91 -1.18 10.20
CA ALA A 543 31.01 -0.16 10.71
C ALA A 543 31.35 0.28 12.15
N GLU A 544 31.84 -0.63 13.01
CA GLU A 544 32.36 -0.26 14.33
C GLU A 544 33.65 0.55 14.23
N LYS A 545 34.54 0.21 13.28
CA LYS A 545 35.77 0.96 12.99
C LYS A 545 35.46 2.40 12.53
N GLU A 546 34.58 2.59 11.53
CA GLU A 546 34.13 3.93 11.12
C GLU A 546 33.54 4.71 12.31
N ARG A 547 32.74 4.06 13.15
CA ARG A 547 32.11 4.71 14.31
C ARG A 547 33.14 5.19 15.32
N LYS A 548 34.23 4.45 15.54
CA LYS A 548 35.36 4.85 16.40
C LYS A 548 36.15 6.00 15.78
N GLU A 549 36.41 5.95 14.47
CA GLU A 549 37.13 7.01 13.75
C GLU A 549 36.34 8.34 13.76
N ARG A 550 35.03 8.29 13.52
CA ARG A 550 34.14 9.47 13.62
C ARG A 550 34.07 10.02 15.06
N ALA A 551 34.10 9.16 16.08
CA ALA A 551 34.13 9.60 17.48
C ALA A 551 35.46 10.29 17.84
N ALA A 552 36.60 9.74 17.40
CA ALA A 552 37.91 10.35 17.60
C ALA A 552 38.04 11.71 16.88
N ALA A 553 37.55 11.81 15.63
CA ALA A 553 37.51 13.06 14.89
C ALA A 553 36.64 14.14 15.57
N PHE A 554 35.51 13.74 16.17
CA PHE A 554 34.68 14.66 16.97
C PHE A 554 35.41 15.13 18.25
N GLU A 555 36.07 14.22 18.97
CA GLU A 555 36.82 14.57 20.18
C GLU A 555 38.02 15.49 19.88
N GLN A 556 38.69 15.31 18.73
CA GLN A 556 39.73 16.23 18.26
C GLN A 556 39.14 17.61 17.93
N SER A 557 38.01 17.67 17.23
CA SER A 557 37.32 18.93 16.89
C SER A 557 36.87 19.72 18.12
N GLU A 558 36.38 19.04 19.17
CA GLU A 558 36.10 19.67 20.47
C GLU A 558 37.36 20.26 21.12
N LYS A 559 38.48 19.52 21.15
CA LYS A 559 39.76 20.02 21.68
C LYS A 559 40.26 21.24 20.90
N GLU A 560 40.16 21.22 19.58
CA GLU A 560 40.54 22.36 18.73
C GLU A 560 39.61 23.57 18.89
N ARG A 561 38.32 23.40 19.23
CA ARG A 561 37.44 24.51 19.58
C ARG A 561 37.81 25.08 20.95
N LEU A 562 37.97 24.24 21.96
CA LEU A 562 38.35 24.66 23.32
C LEU A 562 39.70 25.39 23.36
N ALA A 563 40.67 24.98 22.52
CA ALA A 563 41.93 25.69 22.36
C ALA A 563 41.73 27.11 21.79
N ARG A 564 40.92 27.26 20.73
CA ARG A 564 40.57 28.56 20.12
C ARG A 564 39.76 29.45 21.07
N ASP A 565 38.83 28.88 21.84
CA ASP A 565 38.06 29.60 22.86
C ASP A 565 38.97 30.10 24.00
N ALA A 566 39.99 29.34 24.39
CA ALA A 566 40.96 29.73 25.41
C ALA A 566 41.97 30.78 24.90
N GLU A 567 42.43 30.67 23.64
CA GLU A 567 43.28 31.68 23.00
C GLU A 567 42.54 33.01 22.83
N ARG A 568 41.26 32.95 22.41
CA ARG A 568 40.38 34.11 22.34
C ARG A 568 40.22 34.78 23.71
N ARG A 569 39.97 34.02 24.79
CA ARG A 569 39.87 34.59 26.14
C ARG A 569 41.14 35.31 26.57
N LYS A 570 42.33 34.73 26.34
CA LYS A 570 43.60 35.42 26.64
C LYS A 570 43.76 36.73 25.87
N LYS A 571 43.25 36.80 24.64
CA LYS A 571 43.24 38.03 23.85
C LYS A 571 42.24 39.06 24.40
N GLU A 572 41.04 38.63 24.79
CA GLU A 572 40.03 39.49 25.42
C GLU A 572 40.49 39.98 26.82
N GLU A 573 41.20 39.15 27.58
CA GLU A 573 41.85 39.50 28.86
C GLU A 573 42.98 40.52 28.65
N ALA A 574 43.87 40.31 27.66
CA ALA A 574 44.96 41.25 27.36
C ALA A 574 44.47 42.58 26.74
N GLU A 575 43.39 42.56 25.95
CA GLU A 575 42.75 43.78 25.44
C GLU A 575 42.07 44.56 26.57
N ALA A 576 41.47 43.88 27.56
CA ALA A 576 40.89 44.53 28.75
C ALA A 576 41.95 45.05 29.74
N GLU A 577 43.10 44.40 29.86
CA GLU A 577 44.23 44.88 30.66
C GLU A 577 44.86 46.13 30.02
N ALA A 578 45.02 46.14 28.69
CA ALA A 578 45.48 47.30 27.92
C ALA A 578 44.46 48.45 27.76
N GLU A 579 43.19 48.24 28.13
CA GLU A 579 42.17 49.29 28.24
C GLU A 579 42.06 49.83 29.70
N ALA A 580 42.84 49.27 30.64
CA ALA A 580 42.87 49.64 32.05
C ALA A 580 44.15 50.37 32.51
N GLU A 581 45.22 50.39 31.70
CA GLU A 581 46.42 51.22 31.86
C GLU A 581 46.26 52.65 31.27
#